data_AF-A0A661PHU3-F1
#
_entry.id   AF-A0A661PHU3-F1
#
_cell.length_a   1.000
_cell.length_b   1.000
_cell.length_c   1.000
_cell.angle_alpha   90.00
_cell.angle_beta   90.00
_cell.angle_gamma   90.00
#
_symmetry.space_group_name_H-M   'P 1'
#
loop_
_entity.id
_entity.type
_entity.pdbx_description
1 polymer ?
#
loop_
_entity_poly.entity_id
_entity_poly.type
_entity_poly.pdbx_seq_one_letter_code
_entity_poly.pdbx_strand_id
1 'polypeptide(L)'
;ESPADFTLLSLRKKAAEKKEHYLVQPFEVSFQADYGKMAAYLEKFSTGEKLYDINRLKIITNPEILPRVEVLLAINNYQFGREQLSTVVTKRGD
;
A
#
# COMPACT_ATOMS: atom_id res chain seq x y z
N GLU A 1 9.19 -8.32 -13.53
CA GLU A 1 9.49 -9.01 -12.26
C GLU A 1 8.87 -10.40 -12.32
N SER A 2 9.60 -11.43 -11.87
CA SER A 2 9.15 -12.83 -11.99
C SER A 2 7.97 -13.09 -11.05
N PRO A 3 6.89 -13.77 -11.49
CA PRO A 3 5.74 -14.13 -10.65
C PRO A 3 6.09 -15.06 -9.47
N ALA A 4 7.32 -15.58 -9.40
CA ALA A 4 7.79 -16.40 -8.29
C ALA A 4 7.96 -15.64 -6.96
N ASP A 5 8.15 -14.31 -7.02
CA ASP A 5 8.50 -13.49 -5.85
C ASP A 5 7.29 -13.00 -5.05
N PHE A 6 6.10 -13.02 -5.67
CA PHE A 6 4.90 -12.44 -5.13
C PHE A 6 3.67 -13.22 -5.57
N THR A 7 2.83 -13.61 -4.62
CA THR A 7 1.55 -14.27 -4.88
C THR A 7 0.46 -13.48 -4.18
N LEU A 8 -0.40 -12.80 -4.94
CA LEU A 8 -1.58 -12.15 -4.40
C LEU A 8 -2.51 -13.22 -3.82
N LEU A 9 -2.87 -13.10 -2.53
CA LEU A 9 -3.83 -13.99 -1.89
C LEU A 9 -5.24 -13.39 -1.96
N SER A 10 -5.38 -12.10 -1.63
CA SER A 10 -6.67 -11.40 -1.71
C SER A 10 -6.51 -9.90 -1.88
N LEU A 11 -7.51 -9.27 -2.50
CA LEU A 11 -7.66 -7.83 -2.58
C LEU A 11 -9.12 -7.48 -2.32
N ARG A 12 -9.40 -6.67 -1.29
CA ARG A 12 -10.74 -6.20 -0.95
C ARG A 12 -10.76 -4.68 -0.93
N LYS A 13 -11.53 -4.09 -1.84
CA LYS A 13 -11.83 -2.66 -1.79
C LYS A 13 -12.96 -2.42 -0.80
N LYS A 14 -12.83 -1.40 0.03
CA LYS A 14 -13.90 -0.92 0.91
C LYS A 14 -14.62 0.24 0.22
N ALA A 15 -15.77 0.62 0.77
CA ALA A 15 -16.52 1.77 0.27
C ALA A 15 -15.63 3.03 0.34
N ALA A 16 -15.65 3.81 -0.74
CA ALA A 16 -14.92 5.08 -0.76
C ALA A 16 -15.61 6.09 0.15
N GLU A 17 -14.82 6.86 0.90
CA GLU A 17 -15.30 7.91 1.78
C GLU A 17 -14.99 9.26 1.16
N LYS A 18 -16.03 10.02 0.82
CA LYS A 18 -15.87 11.40 0.37
C LYS A 18 -15.65 12.30 1.59
N LYS A 19 -14.49 12.93 1.66
CA LYS A 19 -14.20 14.03 2.59
C LYS A 19 -14.37 15.36 1.86
N GLU A 20 -14.29 16.46 2.61
CA GLU A 20 -14.54 17.80 2.09
C GLU A 20 -13.63 18.18 0.91
N HIS A 21 -12.35 17.77 0.96
CA HIS A 21 -11.34 18.16 -0.03
C HIS A 21 -10.75 16.99 -0.83
N TYR A 22 -11.04 15.75 -0.44
CA TYR A 22 -10.45 14.56 -1.06
C TYR A 22 -11.38 13.35 -0.95
N LEU A 23 -11.14 12.36 -1.80
CA LEU A 23 -11.78 11.05 -1.74
C LEU A 23 -10.79 10.04 -1.14
N VAL A 24 -11.20 9.37 -0.07
CA VAL A 24 -10.45 8.24 0.50
C VAL A 24 -10.97 6.95 -0.12
N GLN A 25 -10.07 6.14 -0.65
CA GLN A 25 -10.38 4.82 -1.17
C GLN A 25 -9.64 3.76 -0.36
N PRO A 26 -10.24 3.28 0.74
CA PRO A 26 -9.64 2.22 1.55
C PRO A 26 -9.67 0.88 0.81
N PHE A 27 -8.59 0.12 0.93
CA PHE A 27 -8.55 -1.26 0.49
C PHE A 27 -7.62 -2.10 1.38
N GLU A 28 -7.90 -3.39 1.45
CA GLU A 28 -7.07 -4.38 2.11
C GLU A 28 -6.49 -5.30 1.06
N VAL A 29 -5.21 -5.61 1.20
CA VAL A 29 -4.52 -6.56 0.32
C VAL A 29 -3.77 -7.56 1.18
N SER A 30 -3.89 -8.84 0.82
CA SER A 30 -3.04 -9.89 1.37
C SER A 30 -2.25 -10.56 0.25
N PHE A 31 -0.99 -10.86 0.52
CA PHE A 31 -0.11 -11.51 -0.44
C PHE A 31 0.96 -12.32 0.26
N GLN A 32 1.55 -13.29 -0.43
CA GLN A 32 2.75 -13.97 0.00
C GLN A 32 3.94 -13.46 -0.80
N ALA A 33 5.01 -13.13 -0.10
CA ALA A 33 6.27 -12.75 -0.73
C ALA A 33 7.43 -13.43 0.00
N ASP A 34 8.55 -13.57 -0.69
CA ASP A 34 9.83 -13.87 -0.03
C ASP A 34 10.15 -12.74 0.97
N TYR A 35 10.55 -13.11 2.19
CA TYR A 35 10.85 -12.15 3.26
C TYR A 35 11.89 -11.10 2.84
N GLY A 36 12.94 -11.52 2.11
CA GLY A 36 13.99 -10.64 1.62
C GLY A 36 13.54 -9.67 0.53
N LYS A 37 12.42 -9.97 -0.16
CA LYS A 37 11.86 -9.14 -1.23
C LYS A 37 10.66 -8.29 -0.80
N MET A 38 10.05 -8.61 0.33
CA MET A 38 8.89 -7.87 0.87
C MET A 38 9.22 -6.40 1.14
N ALA A 39 10.38 -6.11 1.74
CA ALA A 39 10.75 -4.73 2.11
C ALA A 39 10.82 -3.81 0.87
N ALA A 40 11.46 -4.28 -0.20
CA ALA A 40 11.54 -3.56 -1.47
C ALA A 40 10.15 -3.32 -2.11
N TYR A 41 9.20 -4.23 -1.91
CA TYR A 41 7.84 -4.04 -2.39
C TYR A 41 7.08 -2.99 -1.58
N LEU A 42 7.23 -2.98 -0.25
CA LEU A 42 6.63 -1.96 0.61
C LEU A 42 7.21 -0.56 0.34
N GLU A 43 8.50 -0.46 0.02
CA GLU A 43 9.14 0.80 -0.35
C GLU A 43 8.51 1.42 -1.61
N LYS A 44 8.05 0.63 -2.59
CA LYS A 44 7.34 1.17 -3.76
C LYS A 44 6.01 1.87 -3.40
N PHE A 45 5.39 1.55 -2.26
CA PHE A 45 4.20 2.27 -1.79
C PHE A 45 4.52 3.66 -1.24
N SER A 46 5.74 3.88 -0.72
CA SER A 46 6.15 5.19 -0.18
C SER A 46 6.68 6.13 -1.26
N THR A 47 7.13 5.60 -2.40
CA THR A 47 7.74 6.40 -3.49
C THR A 47 6.84 6.60 -4.71
N GLY A 48 5.59 6.13 -4.66
CA GLY A 48 4.65 6.24 -5.79
C GLY A 48 4.08 7.65 -5.99
N GLU A 49 3.55 7.93 -7.19
CA GLU A 49 2.84 9.18 -7.50
C GLU A 49 1.51 9.35 -6.73
N LYS A 50 1.00 8.27 -6.14
CA LYS A 50 -0.26 8.23 -5.40
C LYS A 50 0.03 8.30 -3.91
N LEU A 51 -0.77 9.09 -3.19
CA LEU A 51 -0.69 9.18 -1.74
C LEU A 51 -1.36 7.96 -1.12
N TYR A 52 -0.53 6.99 -0.72
CA TYR A 52 -0.95 5.82 0.04
C TYR A 52 -0.59 5.98 1.52
N ASP A 53 -1.53 5.67 2.40
CA ASP A 53 -1.29 5.55 3.85
C ASP A 53 -1.54 4.11 4.29
N ILE A 54 -0.53 3.47 4.88
CA ILE A 54 -0.61 2.10 5.38
C ILE A 54 -1.07 2.15 6.84
N ASN A 55 -2.38 2.05 7.04
CA ASN A 55 -2.99 2.06 8.38
C ASN A 55 -2.64 0.83 9.21
N ARG A 56 -2.39 -0.31 8.55
CA ARG A 56 -2.08 -1.57 9.23
C ARG A 56 -1.18 -2.42 8.35
N LEU A 57 -0.11 -2.92 8.96
CA LEU A 57 0.76 -3.96 8.42
C LEU A 57 0.77 -5.14 9.40
N LYS A 58 0.50 -6.34 8.90
CA LYS A 58 0.70 -7.59 9.64
C LYS A 58 1.51 -8.55 8.77
N ILE A 59 2.58 -9.10 9.33
CA ILE A 59 3.41 -10.12 8.70
C ILE A 59 3.20 -11.41 9.48
N ILE A 60 2.85 -12.49 8.78
CA ILE A 60 2.62 -13.80 9.34
C ILE A 60 3.68 -14.73 8.75
N THR A 61 4.56 -15.22 9.62
CA THR A 61 5.56 -16.22 9.28
C THR A 61 5.00 -17.60 9.57
N ASN A 62 5.09 -18.53 8.62
CA ASN A 62 4.88 -19.95 8.87
C ASN A 62 6.22 -20.70 8.61
N PRO A 63 6.79 -21.39 9.62
CA PRO A 63 8.06 -22.11 9.50
C PRO A 63 8.10 -23.11 8.34
N GLU A 64 6.96 -23.69 7.96
CA GLU A 64 6.85 -24.70 6.90
C GLU A 64 6.99 -24.13 5.49
N ILE A 65 6.84 -22.80 5.34
CA ILE A 65 6.86 -22.12 4.03
C ILE A 65 7.97 -21.08 3.94
N LEU A 66 8.94 -21.08 4.87
CA LEU A 66 10.14 -20.25 4.76
C LEU A 66 10.86 -20.53 3.42
N PRO A 67 11.32 -19.49 2.73
CA PRO A 67 11.48 -18.10 3.17
C PRO A 67 10.26 -17.17 2.94
N ARG A 68 9.08 -17.71 2.60
CA ARG A 68 7.90 -16.90 2.28
C ARG A 68 7.11 -16.50 3.53
N VAL A 69 6.59 -15.28 3.52
CA VAL A 69 5.71 -14.73 4.55
C VAL A 69 4.41 -14.25 3.94
N GLU A 70 3.32 -14.39 4.69
CA GLU A 70 2.06 -13.75 4.34
C GLU A 70 2.03 -12.34 4.92
N VAL A 71 1.66 -11.37 4.09
CA VAL A 71 1.61 -9.95 4.43
C VAL A 71 0.18 -9.48 4.23
N LEU A 72 -0.36 -8.82 5.24
CA LEU A 72 -1.67 -8.18 5.18
C LEU A 72 -1.48 -6.67 5.38
N LEU A 73 -1.97 -5.90 4.42
CA LEU A 73 -1.95 -4.45 4.43
C LEU A 73 -3.38 -3.91 4.40
N ALA A 74 -3.65 -2.91 5.22
CA ALA A 74 -4.81 -2.03 5.07
C ALA A 74 -4.31 -0.64 4.66
N ILE A 75 -4.74 -0.19 3.49
CA ILE A 75 -4.20 1.00 2.82
C ILE A 75 -5.34 1.98 2.51
N ASN A 76 -5.12 3.26 2.77
CA ASN A 76 -5.94 4.35 2.24
C ASN A 76 -5.23 4.94 1.03
N ASN A 77 -5.94 5.04 -0.10
CA ASN A 77 -5.51 5.84 -1.24
C ASN A 77 -6.29 7.17 -1.26
N TYR A 78 -5.58 8.29 -1.31
CA TYR A 78 -6.19 9.61 -1.33
C TYR A 78 -6.19 10.17 -2.76
N GLN A 79 -7.36 10.54 -3.24
CA GLN A 79 -7.53 11.23 -4.52
C GLN A 79 -7.95 12.68 -4.27
N PHE A 80 -7.13 13.60 -4.73
CA PHE A 80 -7.41 15.03 -4.72
C PHE A 80 -7.97 15.45 -6.07
N GLY A 81 -8.86 16.45 -6.08
CA GLY A 81 -9.27 17.09 -7.33
C GLY A 81 -8.06 17.67 -8.07
N ARG A 82 -8.11 17.71 -9.41
CA ARG A 82 -7.01 18.17 -10.30
C ARG A 82 -6.43 19.55 -9.93
N GLU A 83 -7.16 20.38 -9.18
CA GLU A 83 -6.73 21.72 -8.77
C GLU A 83 -5.86 21.76 -7.50
N GLN A 84 -5.71 20.66 -6.74
CA GLN A 84 -5.08 20.70 -5.41
C GLN A 84 -3.70 20.01 -5.30
N LEU A 85 -3.27 19.26 -6.31
CA LEU A 85 -1.98 18.54 -6.28
C LEU A 85 -0.75 19.46 -6.40
N SER A 86 -0.91 20.66 -6.96
CA SER A 86 0.19 21.63 -7.15
C SER A 86 0.63 22.31 -5.84
N THR A 87 -0.20 22.29 -4.80
CA THR A 87 0.02 23.05 -3.55
C THR A 87 0.63 22.20 -2.42
N VAL A 88 0.57 20.87 -2.51
CA VAL A 88 1.02 19.99 -1.40
C VAL A 88 2.53 19.70 -1.46
N VAL A 89 3.16 19.78 -2.64
CA VAL A 89 4.61 19.48 -2.80
C VAL A 89 5.51 20.69 -2.48
N THR A 90 4.97 21.92 -2.41
CA THR A 90 5.75 23.16 -2.19
C THR A 90 5.83 23.65 -0.74
N LYS A 91 5.40 22.83 0.26
CA LYS A 91 5.61 23.11 1.70
C LYS A 91 6.60 22.16 2.39
N ARG A 92 7.69 21.81 1.70
CA ARG A 92 8.99 21.56 2.37
C ARG A 92 9.92 22.71 2.01
N GLY A 93 9.73 23.82 2.71
CA GLY A 93 10.72 24.89 2.85
C GLY A 93 11.06 24.98 4.34
N ASP A 94 12.37 25.07 4.59
CA ASP A 94 13.12 25.07 5.87
C ASP A 94 13.39 23.73 6.55
#